data_AF-A0A915KSI2-F1
#
_entry.id   AF-A0A915KSI2-F1
#
_cell.length_a   1.000
_cell.length_b   1.000
_cell.length_c   1.000
_cell.angle_alpha   90.00
_cell.angle_beta   90.00
_cell.angle_gamma   90.00
#
_symmetry.space_group_name_H-M   'P 1'
#
loop_
_entity.id
_entity.type
_entity.pdbx_description
1 polymer ?
#
loop_
_entity_poly.entity_id
_entity_poly.type
_entity_poly.pdbx_seq_one_letter_code
_entity_poly.pdbx_strand_id
1 'polypeptide(L)'
;MTKIDIHNHILPANWPDFGKKFGYDGFLTIKFENGGSSLYSKTAELYKNGKFFRKIERNCWDVRDRLLYMDKYNVAVQALSTVPVMFNYWAKASDNAQIARFLNDNLAGTVAKRRRRFVGLGTLPMQDPLMAVEVRSLCLL
;
A
#
# COMPACT_ATOMS: atom_id res chain seq x y z
N MET A 1 -2.64 19.37 22.17
CA MET A 1 -3.69 18.54 21.53
C MET A 1 -3.01 17.49 20.66
N THR A 2 -3.41 16.22 20.74
CA THR A 2 -2.85 15.16 19.89
C THR A 2 -3.46 15.25 18.49
N LYS A 3 -2.64 15.51 17.47
CA LYS A 3 -3.09 15.58 16.06
C LYS A 3 -3.04 14.18 15.44
N ILE A 4 -4.18 13.70 14.98
CA ILE A 4 -4.33 12.40 14.31
C ILE A 4 -4.76 12.63 12.87
N ASP A 5 -4.01 12.07 11.93
CA ASP A 5 -4.32 12.10 10.50
C ASP A 5 -4.93 10.75 10.10
N ILE A 6 -6.23 10.78 9.78
CA ILE A 6 -7.02 9.59 9.45
C ILE A 6 -7.13 9.32 7.95
N HIS A 7 -6.57 10.18 7.09
CA HIS A 7 -6.68 10.05 5.65
C HIS A 7 -5.31 10.21 5.01
N ASN A 8 -4.56 9.12 4.97
CA ASN A 8 -3.36 9.03 4.15
C ASN A 8 -3.20 7.64 3.56
N HIS A 9 -2.32 7.56 2.57
CA HIS A 9 -2.03 6.33 1.86
C HIS A 9 -0.56 5.96 1.94
N ILE A 10 -0.29 4.65 1.98
CA ILE A 10 1.03 4.05 1.89
C ILE A 10 1.00 2.87 0.92
N LEU A 11 2.13 2.63 0.26
CA LEU A 11 2.36 1.53 -0.66
C LEU A 11 3.51 0.66 -0.13
N PRO A 12 3.48 -0.66 -0.39
CA PRO A 12 4.68 -1.48 -0.28
C PRO A 12 5.79 -0.91 -1.14
N ALA A 13 7.03 -1.00 -0.67
CA ALA A 13 8.20 -0.56 -1.42
C ALA A 13 8.42 -1.34 -2.73
N ASN A 14 7.89 -2.56 -2.83
CA ASN A 14 7.81 -3.30 -4.08
C ASN A 14 6.70 -4.35 -3.97
N TRP A 15 6.23 -4.86 -5.10
CA TRP A 15 5.29 -5.99 -5.16
C TRP A 15 5.53 -6.81 -6.44
N PRO A 16 5.08 -8.08 -6.47
CA PRO A 16 5.20 -8.90 -7.67
C PRO A 16 4.48 -8.27 -8.87
N ASP A 17 4.94 -8.58 -10.08
CA ASP A 17 4.15 -8.30 -11.28
C ASP A 17 2.90 -9.19 -11.27
N PHE A 18 1.81 -8.64 -10.73
CA PHE A 18 0.54 -9.37 -10.59
C PHE A 18 -0.05 -9.74 -11.94
N GLY A 19 0.22 -8.97 -12.99
CA GLY A 19 -0.24 -9.31 -14.34
C GLY A 19 0.41 -10.59 -14.84
N LYS A 20 1.73 -10.71 -14.68
CA LYS A 20 2.45 -11.96 -14.98
C LYS A 20 2.05 -13.10 -14.04
N LYS A 21 1.87 -12.81 -12.74
CA LYS A 21 1.53 -13.82 -11.73
C LYS A 21 0.16 -14.46 -12.00
N PHE A 22 -0.85 -13.67 -12.35
CA PHE A 22 -2.23 -14.14 -12.52
C PHE A 22 -2.60 -14.42 -13.99
N GLY A 23 -1.75 -14.02 -14.95
CA GLY A 23 -1.92 -14.31 -16.36
C GLY A 23 -2.91 -13.38 -17.08
N TYR A 24 -3.19 -12.19 -16.54
CA TYR A 24 -4.02 -11.17 -17.18
C TYR A 24 -3.65 -9.75 -16.75
N ASP A 25 -3.92 -8.77 -17.61
CA ASP A 25 -3.55 -7.37 -17.40
C ASP A 25 -4.52 -6.61 -16.46
N GLY A 26 -4.20 -5.36 -16.14
CA GLY A 26 -5.05 -4.48 -15.32
C GLY A 26 -4.39 -4.02 -14.02
N PHE A 27 -3.31 -4.69 -13.60
CA PHE A 27 -2.63 -4.43 -12.34
C PHE A 27 -1.62 -3.28 -12.43
N LEU A 28 -1.40 -2.64 -11.28
CA LEU A 28 -0.40 -1.58 -11.14
C LEU A 28 1.00 -2.19 -11.07
N THR A 29 1.95 -1.58 -11.76
CA THR A 29 3.38 -1.87 -11.64
C THR A 29 4.13 -0.63 -11.17
N ILE A 30 5.30 -0.82 -10.59
CA ILE A 30 6.15 0.25 -10.06
C ILE A 30 7.52 0.20 -10.72
N LYS A 31 8.04 1.37 -11.10
CA LYS A 31 9.41 1.56 -11.59
C LYS A 31 10.10 2.63 -10.78
N PHE A 32 11.26 2.30 -10.22
CA PHE A 32 12.09 3.26 -9.50
C PHE A 32 13.02 4.01 -10.46
N GLU A 33 13.34 5.27 -10.12
CA GLU A 33 14.28 6.08 -10.92
C GLU A 33 15.59 5.31 -11.19
N ASN A 34 16.09 5.44 -12.43
CA ASN A 34 17.32 4.82 -12.94
C ASN A 34 17.38 3.29 -12.86
N GLY A 35 16.22 2.60 -12.86
CA GLY A 35 16.16 1.14 -12.67
C GLY A 35 16.66 0.71 -11.28
N GLY A 36 16.69 1.65 -10.34
CA GLY A 36 17.17 1.44 -8.98
C GLY A 36 16.21 0.59 -8.14
N SER A 37 16.59 0.43 -6.88
CA SER A 37 15.76 -0.19 -5.85
C SER A 37 15.09 0.89 -5.00
N SER A 38 13.96 0.53 -4.39
CA SER A 38 13.29 1.33 -3.35
C SER A 38 14.23 1.83 -2.23
N LEU A 39 15.38 1.17 -2.02
CA LEU A 39 16.42 1.54 -1.07
C LEU A 39 17.13 2.86 -1.39
N TYR A 40 17.31 3.18 -2.68
CA TYR A 40 18.15 4.31 -3.12
C TYR A 40 17.38 5.38 -3.88
N SER A 41 16.21 5.04 -4.42
CA SER A 41 15.42 5.96 -5.24
C SER A 41 14.59 6.92 -4.37
N LYS A 42 14.55 8.20 -4.78
CA LYS A 42 13.75 9.25 -4.12
C LYS A 42 12.31 9.29 -4.64
N THR A 43 12.10 8.79 -5.85
CA THR A 43 10.79 8.74 -6.48
C THR A 43 10.59 7.42 -7.23
N ALA A 44 9.34 7.11 -7.53
CA ALA A 44 8.95 5.99 -8.36
C ALA A 44 7.78 6.38 -9.27
N GLU A 45 7.67 5.71 -10.40
CA GLU A 45 6.58 5.87 -11.36
C GLU A 45 5.69 4.63 -11.33
N LEU A 46 4.39 4.85 -11.19
CA LEU A 46 3.37 3.83 -11.21
C LEU A 46 2.81 3.74 -12.63
N TYR A 47 2.66 2.52 -13.14
CA TYR A 47 2.11 2.25 -14.46
C TYR A 47 0.91 1.31 -14.35
N LYS A 48 -0.13 1.56 -15.15
CA LYS A 48 -1.30 0.68 -15.28
C LYS A 48 -1.50 0.37 -16.76
N ASN A 49 -1.52 -0.91 -17.12
CA ASN A 49 -1.64 -1.36 -18.52
C ASN A 49 -0.60 -0.72 -19.45
N GLY A 50 0.67 -0.68 -18.99
CA GLY A 50 1.77 -0.07 -19.72
C GLY A 50 1.75 1.47 -19.81
N LYS A 51 0.68 2.13 -19.34
CA LYS A 51 0.55 3.59 -19.35
C LYS A 51 0.98 4.20 -18.03
N PHE A 52 1.67 5.33 -18.09
CA PHE A 52 2.01 6.12 -16.91
C PHE A 52 0.72 6.50 -16.17
N PHE A 53 0.69 6.23 -14.86
CA PHE A 53 -0.44 6.53 -14.00
C PHE A 53 -0.13 7.73 -13.09
N ARG A 54 0.97 7.66 -12.32
CA ARG A 54 1.38 8.72 -11.39
C ARG A 54 2.83 8.54 -10.96
N LYS A 55 3.52 9.65 -10.70
CA LYS A 55 4.81 9.70 -9.99
C LYS A 55 4.56 9.86 -8.48
N ILE A 56 5.29 9.10 -7.67
CA ILE A 56 5.23 9.12 -6.21
C ILE A 56 6.61 9.41 -5.61
N GLU A 57 6.64 10.03 -4.44
CA GLU A 57 7.85 10.30 -3.68
C GLU A 57 8.08 9.24 -2.61
N ARG A 58 9.30 9.18 -2.07
CA ARG A 58 9.74 8.15 -1.11
C ARG A 58 8.89 8.06 0.16
N ASN A 59 8.20 9.13 0.56
CA ASN A 59 7.24 9.12 1.66
C ASN A 59 6.00 8.21 1.42
N CYS A 60 5.75 7.78 0.18
CA CYS A 60 4.71 6.81 -0.15
C CYS A 60 5.05 5.38 0.26
N TRP A 61 6.31 5.04 0.57
CA TRP A 61 6.69 3.68 0.98
C TRP A 61 7.72 3.62 2.13
N ASP A 62 8.53 4.66 2.32
CA ASP A 62 9.56 4.69 3.35
C ASP A 62 9.05 5.28 4.67
N VAL A 63 9.25 4.53 5.75
CA VAL A 63 8.82 4.91 7.11
C VAL A 63 9.60 6.11 7.65
N ARG A 64 10.89 6.23 7.34
CA ARG A 64 11.73 7.31 7.90
C ARG A 64 11.31 8.64 7.30
N ASP A 65 11.17 8.71 5.98
CA ASP A 65 10.71 9.92 5.30
C ASP A 65 9.32 10.32 5.78
N ARG A 66 8.41 9.35 5.93
CA ARG A 66 7.07 9.62 6.48
C ARG A 66 7.11 10.22 7.88
N LEU A 67 7.94 9.70 8.77
CA LEU A 67 8.09 10.26 10.12
C LEU A 67 8.63 11.70 10.08
N LEU A 68 9.58 12.01 9.21
CA LEU A 68 10.08 13.38 9.04
C LEU A 68 8.95 14.33 8.60
N TYR A 69 8.10 13.90 7.67
CA TYR A 69 6.89 14.65 7.30
C TYR A 69 5.93 14.82 8.48
N MET A 70 5.64 13.74 9.21
CA MET A 70 4.75 13.81 10.37
C MET A 70 5.26 14.79 11.43
N ASP A 71 6.55 14.72 11.77
CA ASP A 71 7.19 15.57 12.78
C ASP A 71 7.19 17.04 12.32
N LYS A 72 7.50 17.31 11.05
CA LYS A 72 7.42 18.66 10.45
C LYS A 72 6.04 19.31 10.59
N TYR A 73 4.97 18.51 10.48
CA TYR A 73 3.59 19.00 10.52
C TYR A 73 2.86 18.71 11.84
N ASN A 74 3.61 18.35 12.89
CA ASN A 74 3.13 18.02 14.23
C ASN A 74 2.01 16.96 14.23
N VAL A 75 2.09 15.96 13.35
CA VAL A 75 1.17 14.83 13.29
C VAL A 75 1.65 13.73 14.23
N ALA A 76 0.89 13.47 15.29
CA ALA A 76 1.24 12.48 16.29
C ALA A 76 1.03 11.06 15.78
N VAL A 77 -0.12 10.79 15.14
CA VAL A 77 -0.52 9.46 14.67
C VAL A 77 -1.10 9.54 13.26
N GLN A 78 -0.77 8.57 12.42
CA GLN A 78 -1.37 8.38 11.10
C GLN A 78 -2.12 7.03 11.01
N ALA A 79 -3.36 7.06 10.55
CA ALA A 79 -4.07 5.85 10.09
C ALA A 79 -3.66 5.60 8.64
N LEU A 80 -2.91 4.52 8.41
CA LEU A 80 -2.33 4.16 7.11
C LEU A 80 -3.30 3.24 6.36
N SER A 81 -3.55 3.53 5.09
CA SER A 81 -4.34 2.69 4.18
C SER A 81 -3.62 2.50 2.84
N THR A 82 -4.01 1.52 2.02
CA THR A 82 -3.48 1.44 0.65
C THR A 82 -4.05 2.56 -0.24
N VAL A 83 -3.44 2.80 -1.41
CA VAL A 83 -4.00 3.72 -2.41
C VAL A 83 -5.20 3.07 -3.11
N PRO A 84 -6.27 3.82 -3.45
CA PRO A 84 -7.49 3.23 -4.02
C PRO A 84 -7.30 2.43 -5.32
N VAL A 85 -6.29 2.76 -6.13
CA VAL A 85 -5.98 2.02 -7.37
C VAL A 85 -5.57 0.56 -7.09
N MET A 86 -5.14 0.24 -5.85
CA MET A 86 -4.77 -1.10 -5.42
C MET A 86 -5.95 -1.95 -4.92
N PHE A 87 -7.19 -1.43 -4.90
CA PHE A 87 -8.37 -2.19 -4.46
C PHE A 87 -8.72 -3.36 -5.38
N ASN A 88 -8.44 -3.25 -6.67
CA ASN A 88 -8.59 -4.33 -7.66
C ASN A 88 -9.92 -5.09 -7.63
N TYR A 89 -11.05 -4.43 -7.32
CA TYR A 89 -12.38 -5.07 -7.28
C TYR A 89 -12.87 -5.58 -8.65
N TRP A 90 -12.21 -5.18 -9.74
CA TRP A 90 -12.44 -5.68 -11.09
C TRP A 90 -11.79 -7.05 -11.36
N ALA A 91 -10.82 -7.46 -10.53
CA ALA A 91 -10.07 -8.71 -10.70
C ALA A 91 -10.86 -9.92 -10.18
N LYS A 92 -10.42 -11.13 -10.55
CA LYS A 92 -10.94 -12.38 -9.96
C LYS A 92 -10.83 -12.30 -8.44
N ALA A 93 -11.88 -12.72 -7.73
CA ALA A 93 -11.95 -12.61 -6.27
C ALA A 93 -10.78 -13.29 -5.55
N SER A 94 -10.39 -14.49 -5.99
CA SER A 94 -9.25 -15.25 -5.45
C SER A 94 -7.92 -14.51 -5.59
N ASP A 95 -7.72 -13.83 -6.72
CA ASP A 95 -6.49 -13.11 -7.02
C ASP A 95 -6.44 -11.79 -6.23
N ASN A 96 -7.58 -11.09 -6.13
CA ASN A 96 -7.71 -9.93 -5.27
C ASN A 96 -7.52 -10.28 -3.79
N ALA A 97 -8.02 -11.43 -3.33
CA ALA A 97 -7.79 -11.89 -1.96
C ALA A 97 -6.29 -12.07 -1.67
N GLN A 98 -5.52 -12.63 -2.61
CA GLN A 98 -4.06 -12.72 -2.48
C GLN A 98 -3.37 -11.34 -2.43
N ILE A 99 -3.81 -10.40 -3.26
CA ILE A 99 -3.30 -9.02 -3.24
C ILE A 99 -3.64 -8.34 -1.91
N ALA A 100 -4.87 -8.47 -1.44
CA ALA A 100 -5.33 -7.87 -0.19
C ALA A 100 -4.51 -8.39 1.00
N ARG A 101 -4.25 -9.71 1.08
CA ARG A 101 -3.36 -10.28 2.12
C ARG A 101 -1.96 -9.71 2.04
N PHE A 102 -1.36 -9.68 0.85
CA PHE A 102 -0.04 -9.10 0.65
C PHE A 102 0.06 -7.63 1.12
N LEU A 103 -0.95 -6.82 0.79
CA LEU A 103 -1.02 -5.42 1.20
C LEU A 103 -1.19 -5.28 2.72
N ASN A 104 -2.06 -6.09 3.31
CA ASN A 104 -2.34 -6.06 4.74
C ASN A 104 -1.11 -6.53 5.56
N ASP A 105 -0.40 -7.56 5.11
CA ASP A 105 0.84 -8.03 5.74
C ASP A 105 1.94 -6.95 5.70
N ASN A 106 2.10 -6.29 4.56
CA ASN A 106 3.04 -5.17 4.43
C ASN A 106 2.66 -3.98 5.35
N LEU A 107 1.37 -3.67 5.44
CA LEU A 107 0.84 -2.63 6.30
C LEU A 107 1.08 -2.95 7.78
N ALA A 108 0.78 -4.18 8.20
CA ALA A 108 1.04 -4.66 9.56
C ALA A 108 2.53 -4.58 9.92
N GLY A 109 3.41 -5.01 9.00
CA GLY A 109 4.86 -4.88 9.17
C GLY A 109 5.33 -3.43 9.28
N THR A 110 4.67 -2.51 8.56
CA THR A 110 4.94 -1.06 8.66
C THR A 110 4.49 -0.48 10.00
N VAL A 111 3.28 -0.81 10.44
CA VAL A 111 2.75 -0.40 11.75
C VAL A 111 3.65 -0.92 12.88
N ALA A 112 4.09 -2.17 12.80
CA ALA A 112 4.97 -2.80 13.80
C ALA A 112 6.29 -2.05 14.00
N LYS A 113 6.86 -1.44 12.94
CA LYS A 113 8.09 -0.63 13.04
C LYS A 113 7.91 0.58 13.96
N ARG A 114 6.70 1.14 14.08
CA ARG A 114 6.40 2.36 14.85
C ARG A 114 4.97 2.33 15.43
N ARG A 115 4.66 1.35 16.28
CA ARG A 115 3.32 1.12 16.86
C ARG A 115 2.67 2.33 17.55
N ARG A 116 3.46 3.29 18.04
CA ARG A 116 2.96 4.53 18.68
C ARG A 116 2.61 5.64 17.69
N ARG A 117 3.01 5.52 16.41
CA ARG A 117 2.87 6.55 15.37
C ARG A 117 1.90 6.12 14.26
N PHE A 118 1.62 4.83 14.13
CA PHE A 118 0.79 4.30 13.05
C PHE A 118 -0.31 3.37 13.54
N VAL A 119 -1.45 3.43 12.85
CA VAL A 119 -2.54 2.45 12.89
C VAL A 119 -2.80 1.99 11.46
N GLY A 120 -3.12 0.72 11.25
CA GLY A 120 -3.39 0.17 9.91
C GLY A 120 -4.88 0.04 9.62
N LEU A 121 -5.29 0.44 8.42
CA LEU A 121 -6.61 0.17 7.83
C LEU A 121 -6.42 -0.77 6.64
N GLY A 122 -6.67 -2.07 6.88
CA GLY A 122 -6.53 -3.10 5.85
C GLY A 122 -7.56 -2.99 4.73
N THR A 123 -7.22 -3.55 3.56
CA THR A 123 -8.12 -3.65 2.39
C THR A 123 -8.71 -5.06 2.29
N LEU A 124 -9.89 -5.18 1.67
CA LEU A 124 -10.63 -6.43 1.52
C LEU A 124 -11.00 -6.67 0.06
N PRO A 125 -11.13 -7.93 -0.42
CA PRO A 125 -11.66 -8.22 -1.75
C PRO A 125 -13.19 -8.05 -1.79
N MET A 126 -13.66 -6.80 -1.85
CA MET A 126 -15.07 -6.44 -1.67
C MET A 126 -16.03 -6.97 -2.76
N GLN A 127 -15.51 -7.51 -3.87
CA GLN A 127 -16.33 -8.16 -4.89
C GLN A 127 -16.87 -9.53 -4.43
N ASP A 128 -16.30 -10.12 -3.38
CA ASP A 128 -16.74 -11.40 -2.79
C ASP A 128 -16.85 -11.25 -1.26
N PRO A 129 -18.08 -11.15 -0.71
CA PRO A 129 -18.28 -10.98 0.72
C PRO A 129 -17.71 -12.11 1.59
N LEU A 130 -17.72 -13.36 1.12
CA LEU A 130 -17.20 -14.49 1.90
C LEU A 130 -15.67 -14.41 2.00
N MET A 131 -14.99 -14.13 0.88
CA MET A 131 -13.55 -13.89 0.89
C MET A 131 -13.18 -12.62 1.67
N ALA A 132 -14.01 -11.58 1.64
CA ALA A 132 -13.80 -10.37 2.43
C ALA A 132 -13.82 -10.67 3.94
N VAL A 133 -14.75 -11.50 4.41
CA VAL A 133 -14.80 -11.96 5.80
C VAL A 133 -13.55 -12.79 6.14
N GLU A 134 -13.10 -13.66 5.23
CA GLU A 134 -11.91 -14.47 5.43
C GLU A 134 -10.64 -13.61 5.58
N VAL A 135 -10.44 -12.63 4.69
CA VAL A 135 -9.29 -11.71 4.73
C VAL A 135 -9.36 -10.75 5.92
N ARG A 136 -10.57 -10.35 6.37
CA ARG A 136 -10.77 -9.44 7.52
C ARG A 136 -10.09 -9.96 8.80
N SER A 137 -10.00 -11.27 8.99
CA SER A 137 -9.31 -11.87 10.14
C SER A 137 -7.85 -11.41 10.28
N LEU A 138 -7.21 -10.99 9.18
CA LEU A 138 -5.84 -10.48 9.14
C LEU A 138 -5.73 -8.95 9.35
N CYS A 139 -6.86 -8.23 9.39
CA CYS A 139 -6.90 -6.78 9.53
C CYS A 139 -6.99 -6.28 10.99
N LEU A 140 -7.22 -7.19 11.95
CA LEU A 140 -7.32 -6.88 13.38
C LEU A 140 -6.01 -7.26 14.09
N LEU A 141 -5.01 -6.38 14.03
CA LEU A 141 -3.73 -6.50 14.76
C LEU A 141 -3.40 -5.22 15.53
#